data_AF-A0A453QV74-F1
#
_entry.id   AF-A0A453QV74-F1
#
_cell.length_a   1.000
_cell.length_b   1.000
_cell.length_c   1.000
_cell.angle_alpha   90.00
_cell.angle_beta   90.00
_cell.angle_gamma   90.00
#
_symmetry.space_group_name_H-M   'P 1'
#
loop_
_entity.id
_entity.type
_entity.pdbx_description
1 polymer ?
#
loop_
_entity_poly.entity_id
_entity_poly.type
_entity_poly.pdbx_seq_one_letter_code
_entity_poly.pdbx_strand_id
1 'polypeptide(L)'
;MTIFGLLMWDVIFSEVCDVFHSKFQTAPLDFETDDFYKSRKDLIEAQLKRIQDGMAEEMLISSWELHQGTSCKGVNWDRHPMADVRAVVAGVGGHRLALLLRHLALDYRSWSSGMPDLLLWHFLDERGGAEAKLVEVKGPKDQLSEQQRAWIFVLMDFGFDVEVCKVSLVSKRR
;
A
#
# COMPACT_ATOMS: atom_id res chain seq x y z
N MET A 1 3.36 -0.44 -0.17
CA MET A 1 3.83 -1.13 -1.40
C MET A 1 3.49 -2.61 -1.38
N THR A 2 3.88 -3.40 -0.37
CA THR A 2 3.55 -4.84 -0.32
C THR A 2 2.06 -5.14 -0.52
N ILE A 3 1.18 -4.42 0.18
CA ILE A 3 -0.27 -4.57 0.03
C ILE A 3 -0.74 -4.31 -1.41
N PHE A 4 -0.13 -3.35 -2.12
CA PHE A 4 -0.44 -3.09 -3.53
C PHE A 4 -0.05 -4.27 -4.41
N GLY A 5 1.18 -4.77 -4.28
CA GLY A 5 1.63 -5.91 -5.08
C GLY A 5 0.79 -7.18 -4.85
N LEU A 6 0.36 -7.43 -3.60
CA LEU A 6 -0.49 -8.59 -3.28
C LEU A 6 -1.91 -8.43 -3.84
N LEU A 7 -2.56 -7.29 -3.61
CA LEU A 7 -3.97 -7.10 -4.01
C LEU A 7 -4.13 -6.81 -5.51
N MET A 8 -3.08 -6.34 -6.17
CA MET A 8 -3.06 -6.06 -7.60
C MET A 8 -2.28 -7.12 -8.39
N TRP A 9 -1.96 -8.28 -7.79
CA TRP A 9 -1.10 -9.29 -8.43
C TRP A 9 -1.59 -9.69 -9.83
N ASP A 10 -2.87 -10.07 -9.95
CA ASP A 10 -3.50 -10.44 -11.22
C ASP A 10 -3.47 -9.32 -12.25
N VAL A 11 -3.48 -8.06 -11.80
CA VAL A 11 -3.38 -6.89 -12.66
C VAL A 11 -1.96 -6.66 -13.13
N ILE A 12 -0.99 -6.76 -12.22
CA ILE A 12 0.43 -6.56 -12.51
C ILE A 12 0.91 -7.56 -13.54
N PHE A 13 0.47 -8.82 -13.43
CA PHE A 13 0.86 -9.92 -14.30
C PHE A 13 -0.18 -10.26 -15.38
N SER A 14 -1.14 -9.36 -15.65
CA SER A 14 -2.11 -9.54 -16.72
C SER A 14 -1.45 -9.53 -18.11
N GLU A 15 -2.07 -10.19 -19.08
CA GLU A 15 -1.59 -10.22 -20.46
C GLU A 15 -1.76 -8.85 -21.13
N VAL A 16 -0.64 -8.17 -21.38
CA VAL A 16 -0.54 -6.94 -22.18
C VAL A 16 0.61 -7.11 -23.17
N CYS A 17 0.46 -6.58 -24.39
CA CYS A 17 1.48 -6.69 -25.43
C CYS A 17 2.77 -5.97 -25.00
N ASP A 18 3.94 -6.57 -25.31
CA ASP A 18 5.27 -5.97 -25.17
C ASP A 18 5.70 -5.50 -23.76
N VAL A 19 5.03 -5.97 -22.70
CA VAL A 19 5.41 -5.61 -21.31
C VAL A 19 6.22 -6.68 -20.59
N PHE A 20 6.23 -7.92 -21.08
CA PHE A 20 7.04 -9.02 -20.55
C PHE A 20 7.85 -9.69 -21.67
N HIS A 21 9.16 -9.49 -21.69
CA HIS A 21 10.10 -10.06 -22.65
C HIS A 21 10.93 -11.21 -22.06
N SER A 22 10.91 -11.40 -20.74
CA SER A 22 11.64 -12.50 -20.09
C SER A 22 10.92 -13.02 -18.84
N LYS A 23 11.24 -14.27 -18.48
CA LYS A 23 10.72 -14.93 -17.27
C LYS A 23 11.30 -14.39 -15.95
N PHE A 24 12.27 -13.48 -16.02
CA PHE A 24 12.97 -12.93 -14.85
C PHE A 24 12.49 -11.54 -14.45
N GLN A 25 11.50 -10.99 -15.17
CA GLN A 25 10.89 -9.71 -14.82
C GLN A 25 10.05 -9.85 -13.55
N THR A 26 10.21 -8.89 -12.65
CA THR A 26 9.45 -8.81 -11.38
C THR A 26 8.25 -7.85 -11.45
N ALA A 27 8.09 -7.17 -12.59
CA ALA A 27 6.99 -6.28 -12.94
C ALA A 27 6.98 -6.07 -14.47
N PRO A 28 5.83 -5.64 -15.04
CA PRO A 28 5.75 -5.32 -16.46
C PRO A 28 6.59 -4.06 -16.77
N LEU A 29 7.07 -3.93 -18.00
CA LEU A 29 7.92 -2.79 -18.41
C LEU A 29 7.21 -1.43 -18.31
N ASP A 30 5.88 -1.41 -18.38
CA ASP A 30 5.07 -0.22 -18.26
C ASP A 30 4.71 0.14 -16.81
N PHE A 31 5.08 -0.66 -15.80
CA PHE A 31 4.63 -0.53 -14.41
C PHE A 31 4.85 0.86 -13.76
N GLU A 32 5.90 1.58 -14.18
CA GLU A 32 6.25 2.91 -13.67
C GLU A 32 6.01 4.01 -14.71
N THR A 33 5.10 3.77 -15.65
CA THR A 33 4.68 4.72 -16.67
C THR A 33 3.17 4.97 -16.61
N ASP A 34 2.73 6.06 -17.23
CA ASP A 34 1.31 6.40 -17.34
C ASP A 34 0.49 5.33 -18.09
N ASP A 35 1.14 4.43 -18.82
CA ASP A 35 0.48 3.41 -19.63
C ASP A 35 0.03 2.19 -18.82
N PHE A 36 0.61 1.95 -17.64
CA PHE A 36 0.19 0.85 -16.77
C PHE A 36 -1.31 0.91 -16.46
N TYR A 37 -1.77 2.07 -16.00
CA TYR A 37 -3.18 2.28 -15.71
C TYR A 37 -4.03 2.28 -16.97
N LYS A 38 -3.59 2.96 -18.04
CA LYS A 38 -4.38 3.11 -19.27
C LYS A 38 -4.64 1.77 -19.95
N SER A 39 -3.63 0.92 -20.04
CA SER A 39 -3.72 -0.40 -20.69
C SER A 39 -4.54 -1.41 -19.89
N ARG A 40 -4.69 -1.20 -18.57
CA ARG A 40 -5.40 -2.11 -17.65
C ARG A 40 -6.57 -1.46 -16.94
N LYS A 41 -7.10 -0.34 -17.44
CA LYS A 41 -8.09 0.48 -16.73
C LYS A 41 -9.29 -0.33 -16.25
N ASP A 42 -9.90 -1.10 -17.14
CA ASP A 42 -11.11 -1.87 -16.79
C ASP A 42 -10.80 -2.97 -15.77
N LEU A 43 -9.63 -3.62 -15.88
CA LEU A 43 -9.18 -4.65 -14.95
C LEU A 43 -8.88 -4.06 -13.56
N ILE A 44 -8.20 -2.91 -13.52
CA ILE A 44 -7.91 -2.17 -12.29
C ILE A 44 -9.22 -1.77 -11.63
N GLU A 45 -10.12 -1.11 -12.34
CA GLU A 45 -11.38 -0.63 -11.76
C GLU A 45 -12.27 -1.77 -11.26
N ALA A 46 -12.31 -2.91 -11.96
CA ALA A 46 -13.00 -4.11 -11.49
C ALA A 46 -12.36 -4.68 -10.20
N GLN A 47 -11.03 -4.75 -10.14
CA GLN A 47 -10.31 -5.23 -8.96
C GLN A 47 -10.56 -4.32 -7.75
N LEU A 48 -10.49 -3.00 -7.95
CA LEU A 48 -10.77 -2.00 -6.91
C LEU A 48 -12.21 -2.10 -6.41
N LYS A 49 -13.18 -2.35 -7.30
CA LYS A 49 -14.57 -2.55 -6.91
C LYS A 49 -14.75 -3.77 -6.00
N ARG A 50 -14.11 -4.90 -6.30
CA ARG A 50 -14.11 -6.09 -5.43
C ARG A 50 -13.56 -5.79 -4.05
N ILE A 51 -12.48 -5.01 -3.97
CA ILE A 51 -11.86 -4.58 -2.71
C ILE A 51 -12.84 -3.71 -1.90
N GLN A 52 -13.54 -2.79 -2.56
CA GLN A 52 -14.59 -1.98 -1.92
C GLN A 52 -15.76 -2.82 -1.40
N ASP A 53 -16.08 -3.90 -2.10
CA ASP A 53 -17.16 -4.84 -1.74
C ASP A 53 -16.75 -5.85 -0.65
N GLY A 54 -15.58 -5.68 -0.04
CA GLY A 54 -15.14 -6.45 1.13
C GLY A 54 -14.26 -7.66 0.82
N MET A 55 -13.84 -7.86 -0.43
CA MET A 55 -13.01 -9.01 -0.83
C MET A 55 -11.52 -8.86 -0.48
N ALA A 56 -11.11 -7.74 0.12
CA ALA A 56 -9.70 -7.40 0.29
C ALA A 56 -8.90 -8.44 1.09
N GLU A 57 -9.43 -8.93 2.20
CA GLU A 57 -8.74 -9.93 3.03
C GLU A 57 -8.61 -11.28 2.32
N GLU A 58 -9.68 -11.76 1.69
CA GLU A 58 -9.68 -13.03 0.95
C GLU A 58 -8.68 -12.97 -0.21
N MET A 59 -8.72 -11.90 -0.99
CA MET A 59 -7.78 -11.66 -2.09
C MET A 59 -6.33 -11.61 -1.60
N LEU A 60 -6.09 -10.99 -0.43
CA LEU A 60 -4.76 -10.94 0.16
C LEU A 60 -4.27 -12.34 0.57
N ILE A 61 -5.11 -13.13 1.24
CA ILE A 61 -4.75 -14.49 1.67
C ILE A 61 -4.45 -15.35 0.45
N SER A 62 -5.35 -15.36 -0.55
CA SER A 62 -5.16 -16.14 -1.77
C SER A 62 -3.87 -15.75 -2.51
N SER A 63 -3.63 -14.44 -2.68
CA SER A 63 -2.41 -13.93 -3.32
C SER A 63 -1.15 -14.30 -2.54
N TRP A 64 -1.20 -14.22 -1.21
CA TRP A 64 -0.09 -14.61 -0.35
C TRP A 64 0.23 -16.10 -0.51
N GLU A 65 -0.76 -16.98 -0.34
CA GLU A 65 -0.56 -18.43 -0.40
C GLU A 65 -0.08 -18.90 -1.77
N LEU A 66 -0.60 -18.30 -2.85
CA LEU A 66 -0.30 -18.70 -4.21
C LEU A 66 1.08 -18.20 -4.70
N HIS A 67 1.57 -17.09 -4.14
CA HIS A 67 2.73 -16.39 -4.70
C HIS A 67 3.90 -16.19 -3.72
N GLN A 68 3.78 -16.62 -2.46
CA GLN A 68 4.83 -16.46 -1.47
C GLN A 68 6.20 -16.94 -1.99
N GLY A 69 7.22 -16.08 -1.86
CA GLY A 69 8.57 -16.33 -2.35
C GLY A 69 8.82 -15.96 -3.81
N THR A 70 7.78 -15.56 -4.56
CA THR A 70 7.93 -15.07 -5.93
C THR A 70 8.31 -13.60 -5.95
N SER A 71 9.33 -13.24 -6.71
CA SER A 71 9.78 -11.84 -6.83
C SER A 71 8.75 -10.97 -7.55
N CYS A 72 8.21 -9.98 -6.85
CA CYS A 72 7.32 -8.97 -7.40
C CYS A 72 7.76 -7.57 -6.94
N LYS A 73 7.81 -6.61 -7.85
CA LYS A 73 8.19 -5.23 -7.51
C LYS A 73 7.22 -4.65 -6.48
N GLY A 74 7.77 -4.14 -5.38
CA GLY A 74 6.98 -3.57 -4.29
C GLY A 74 6.55 -4.58 -3.21
N VAL A 75 6.73 -5.87 -3.43
CA VAL A 75 6.46 -6.94 -2.45
C VAL A 75 7.75 -7.29 -1.71
N ASN A 76 7.68 -7.29 -0.38
CA ASN A 76 8.73 -7.81 0.50
C ASN A 76 8.11 -8.84 1.44
N TRP A 77 8.42 -10.12 1.17
CA TRP A 77 7.87 -11.27 1.89
C TRP A 77 8.40 -11.41 3.32
N ASP A 78 9.60 -10.91 3.60
CA ASP A 78 10.29 -11.10 4.88
C ASP A 78 10.06 -9.94 5.85
N ARG A 79 9.44 -8.84 5.39
CA ARG A 79 9.29 -7.63 6.21
C ARG A 79 8.24 -7.78 7.30
N HIS A 80 7.12 -8.44 6.98
CA HIS A 80 5.96 -8.57 7.87
C HIS A 80 5.28 -9.92 7.67
N PRO A 81 4.80 -10.59 8.74
CA PRO A 81 4.02 -11.81 8.60
C PRO A 81 2.65 -11.51 7.98
N MET A 82 2.08 -12.49 7.27
CA MET A 82 0.76 -12.37 6.63
C MET A 82 -0.33 -11.88 7.59
N ALA A 83 -0.30 -12.37 8.84
CA ALA A 83 -1.29 -12.01 9.86
C ALA A 83 -1.35 -10.49 10.12
N ASP A 84 -0.18 -9.83 10.16
CA ASP A 84 -0.10 -8.38 10.37
C ASP A 84 -0.61 -7.64 9.13
N VAL A 85 -0.20 -8.06 7.94
CA VAL A 85 -0.65 -7.44 6.68
C VAL A 85 -2.17 -7.56 6.53
N ARG A 86 -2.74 -8.70 6.89
CA ARG A 86 -4.19 -8.92 6.90
C ARG A 86 -4.91 -8.01 7.89
N ALA A 87 -4.40 -7.90 9.13
CA ALA A 87 -4.96 -7.02 10.14
C ALA A 87 -4.97 -5.54 9.70
N VAL A 88 -3.91 -5.11 9.02
CA VAL A 88 -3.81 -3.76 8.44
C VAL A 88 -4.85 -3.56 7.33
N VAL A 89 -5.00 -4.52 6.42
CA VAL A 89 -6.01 -4.43 5.35
C VAL A 89 -7.42 -4.35 5.92
N ALA A 90 -7.74 -5.15 6.94
CA ALA A 90 -9.00 -5.07 7.66
C ALA A 90 -9.20 -3.69 8.31
N GLY A 91 -8.18 -3.16 8.99
CA GLY A 91 -8.28 -1.90 9.72
C GLY A 91 -8.32 -0.64 8.85
N VAL A 92 -7.68 -0.69 7.68
CA VAL A 92 -7.81 0.38 6.67
C VAL A 92 -9.20 0.34 6.03
N GLY A 93 -9.75 -0.84 5.75
CA GLY A 93 -11.07 -0.98 5.13
C GLY A 93 -11.07 -0.72 3.62
N GLY A 94 -11.99 -1.39 2.91
CA GLY A 94 -11.99 -1.52 1.46
C GLY A 94 -12.05 -0.20 0.68
N HIS A 95 -12.82 0.79 1.15
CA HIS A 95 -12.96 2.07 0.45
C HIS A 95 -11.65 2.84 0.36
N ARG A 96 -11.01 3.08 1.52
CA ARG A 96 -9.75 3.81 1.64
C ARG A 96 -8.62 3.08 0.93
N LEU A 97 -8.62 1.75 1.06
CA LEU A 97 -7.67 0.89 0.38
C LEU A 97 -7.79 0.98 -1.14
N ALA A 98 -9.01 0.95 -1.68
CA ALA A 98 -9.22 1.08 -3.13
C ALA A 98 -8.76 2.44 -3.68
N LEU A 99 -8.97 3.54 -2.94
CA LEU A 99 -8.45 4.86 -3.33
C LEU A 99 -6.92 4.88 -3.38
N LEU A 100 -6.26 4.34 -2.33
CA LEU A 100 -4.81 4.23 -2.28
C LEU A 100 -4.26 3.38 -3.42
N LEU A 101 -4.86 2.22 -3.70
CA LEU A 101 -4.42 1.33 -4.77
C LEU A 101 -4.62 1.96 -6.15
N ARG A 102 -5.73 2.67 -6.39
CA ARG A 102 -5.94 3.44 -7.62
C ARG A 102 -4.85 4.49 -7.80
N HIS A 103 -4.54 5.22 -6.74
CA HIS A 103 -3.52 6.28 -6.77
C HIS A 103 -2.13 5.73 -7.13
N LEU A 104 -1.77 4.60 -6.55
CA LEU A 104 -0.51 3.91 -6.87
C LEU A 104 -0.52 3.31 -8.29
N ALA A 105 -1.66 2.84 -8.79
CA ALA A 105 -1.74 2.34 -10.16
C ALA A 105 -1.61 3.47 -11.20
N LEU A 106 -2.06 4.69 -10.88
CA LEU A 106 -1.97 5.85 -11.77
C LEU A 106 -0.54 6.35 -11.95
N ASP A 107 0.27 6.36 -10.88
CA ASP A 107 1.66 6.79 -10.94
C ASP A 107 2.49 6.12 -9.84
N TYR A 108 2.83 4.84 -10.05
CA TYR A 108 3.59 4.08 -9.05
C TYR A 108 4.95 4.73 -8.79
N ARG A 109 5.60 5.27 -9.82
CA ARG A 109 6.95 5.81 -9.74
C ARG A 109 7.03 6.96 -8.74
N SER A 110 6.17 7.97 -8.89
CA SER A 110 6.18 9.16 -8.03
C SER A 110 5.73 8.85 -6.61
N TRP A 111 4.81 7.90 -6.45
CA TRP A 111 4.21 7.60 -5.15
C TRP A 111 4.88 6.42 -4.42
N SER A 112 5.83 5.72 -5.02
CA SER A 112 6.57 4.62 -4.37
C SER A 112 7.44 5.06 -3.19
N SER A 113 7.62 6.38 -2.97
CA SER A 113 8.45 6.95 -1.90
C SER A 113 7.70 8.03 -1.09
N GLY A 114 8.19 8.31 0.12
CA GLY A 114 7.65 9.36 1.01
C GLY A 114 6.37 8.99 1.78
N MET A 115 5.98 7.71 1.76
CA MET A 115 4.92 7.17 2.63
C MET A 115 5.30 7.40 4.11
N PRO A 116 4.33 7.65 5.02
CA PRO A 116 4.62 7.82 6.44
C PRO A 116 5.45 6.67 7.05
N ASP A 117 6.36 7.01 7.96
CA ASP A 117 7.31 6.08 8.56
C ASP A 117 6.67 4.84 9.21
N LEU A 118 5.58 5.07 9.95
CA LEU A 118 4.90 4.05 10.74
C LEU A 118 3.47 3.84 10.24
N LEU A 119 3.06 2.58 10.26
CA LEU A 119 1.66 2.19 10.20
C LEU A 119 1.37 1.43 11.50
N LEU A 120 0.48 1.99 12.31
CA LEU A 120 0.00 1.42 13.56
C LEU A 120 -1.34 0.77 13.30
N TRP A 121 -1.60 -0.36 13.93
CA TRP A 121 -2.92 -0.97 13.90
C TRP A 121 -3.25 -1.62 15.24
N HIS A 122 -4.53 -1.73 15.55
CA HIS A 122 -4.99 -2.54 16.66
C HIS A 122 -6.36 -3.11 16.35
N PHE A 123 -6.70 -4.20 17.04
CA PHE A 123 -8.05 -4.73 17.05
C PHE A 123 -8.91 -3.92 18.04
N LEU A 124 -10.11 -3.58 17.63
CA LEU A 124 -11.10 -2.86 18.43
C LEU A 124 -11.90 -3.81 19.32
N ASP A 125 -12.14 -5.04 18.86
CA ASP A 125 -12.86 -6.06 19.60
C ASP A 125 -12.43 -7.49 19.20
N GLU A 126 -12.85 -8.48 19.99
CA GLU A 126 -12.68 -9.90 19.65
C GLU A 126 -13.54 -10.33 18.45
N ARG A 127 -14.42 -9.46 17.95
CA ARG A 127 -15.38 -9.73 16.86
C ARG A 127 -14.91 -9.28 15.49
N GLY A 128 -13.72 -8.67 15.39
CA GLY A 128 -13.01 -8.44 14.13
C GLY A 128 -12.93 -6.99 13.66
N GLY A 129 -13.29 -6.00 14.48
CA GLY A 129 -12.99 -4.59 14.18
C GLY A 129 -11.48 -4.34 14.27
N ALA A 130 -10.90 -3.65 13.30
CA ALA A 130 -9.52 -3.17 13.36
C ALA A 130 -9.47 -1.69 12.97
N GLU A 131 -8.51 -0.96 13.54
CA GLU A 131 -8.20 0.41 13.16
C GLU A 131 -6.73 0.51 12.76
N ALA A 132 -6.47 1.35 11.76
CA ALA A 132 -5.12 1.62 11.28
C ALA A 132 -4.86 3.13 11.24
N LYS A 133 -3.66 3.52 11.66
CA LYS A 133 -3.18 4.90 11.69
C LYS A 133 -1.80 5.01 11.07
N LEU A 134 -1.59 6.03 10.26
CA LEU A 134 -0.30 6.35 9.67
C LEU A 134 0.38 7.45 10.47
N VAL A 135 1.65 7.28 10.80
CA VAL A 135 2.40 8.25 11.59
C VAL A 135 3.75 8.55 10.93
N GLU A 136 3.99 9.82 10.67
CA GLU A 136 5.27 10.34 10.20
C GLU A 136 6.06 10.89 11.40
N VAL A 137 7.27 10.40 11.64
CA VAL A 137 8.03 10.73 12.85
C VAL A 137 9.10 11.76 12.52
N LYS A 138 9.09 12.90 13.22
CA LYS A 138 10.07 13.97 13.04
C LYS A 138 10.88 14.21 14.30
N GLY A 139 12.20 14.11 14.14
CA GLY A 139 13.15 14.50 15.17
C GLY A 139 13.20 16.02 15.37
N PRO A 140 13.93 16.52 16.38
CA PRO A 140 13.90 17.94 16.78
C PRO A 140 14.29 18.95 15.70
N LYS A 141 15.08 18.53 14.71
CA LYS A 141 15.56 19.37 13.60
C LYS A 141 15.03 18.90 12.24
N ASP A 142 14.22 17.85 12.23
CA ASP A 142 13.73 17.27 10.99
C ASP A 142 12.44 17.97 10.53
N GLN A 143 12.27 18.04 9.23
CA GLN A 143 11.11 18.69 8.60
C GLN A 143 10.49 17.74 7.60
N LEU A 144 9.19 17.91 7.35
CA LEU A 144 8.49 17.17 6.31
C LEU A 144 9.03 17.57 4.94
N SER A 145 9.48 16.59 4.16
CA SER A 145 9.78 16.77 2.74
C SER A 145 8.51 17.10 1.95
N GLU A 146 8.66 17.62 0.73
CA GLU A 146 7.51 17.92 -0.14
C GLU A 146 6.71 16.65 -0.47
N GLN A 147 7.40 15.53 -0.75
CA GLN A 147 6.76 14.25 -1.01
C GLN A 147 5.97 13.72 0.22
N GLN A 148 6.52 13.87 1.43
CA GLN A 148 5.82 13.48 2.66
C GLN A 148 4.58 14.35 2.90
N ARG A 149 4.68 15.66 2.65
CA ARG A 149 3.52 16.56 2.74
C ARG A 149 2.44 16.15 1.74
N ALA A 150 2.82 15.87 0.50
CA ALA A 150 1.89 15.41 -0.54
C ALA A 150 1.19 14.11 -0.12
N TRP A 151 1.94 13.13 0.40
CA TRP A 151 1.37 11.89 0.93
C TRP A 151 0.38 12.14 2.07
N ILE A 152 0.73 12.97 3.05
CA ILE A 152 -0.17 13.29 4.17
C ILE A 152 -1.50 13.88 3.66
N PHE A 153 -1.45 14.86 2.75
CA PHE A 153 -2.66 15.46 2.18
C PHE A 153 -3.53 14.44 1.44
N VAL A 154 -2.91 13.60 0.60
CA VAL A 154 -3.63 12.58 -0.17
C VAL A 154 -4.26 11.52 0.75
N LEU A 155 -3.52 11.06 1.76
CA LEU A 155 -4.04 10.07 2.71
C LEU A 155 -5.20 10.63 3.54
N MET A 156 -5.12 11.90 3.96
CA MET A 156 -6.20 12.58 4.66
C MET A 156 -7.44 12.73 3.75
N ASP A 157 -7.26 13.07 2.48
CA ASP A 157 -8.35 13.16 1.49
C ASP A 157 -9.03 11.80 1.26
N PHE A 158 -8.25 10.72 1.28
CA PHE A 158 -8.78 9.35 1.23
C PHE A 158 -9.43 8.88 2.54
N GLY A 159 -9.37 9.68 3.62
CA GLY A 159 -9.99 9.35 4.91
C GLY A 159 -9.15 8.47 5.84
N PHE A 160 -7.83 8.41 5.65
CA PHE A 160 -6.92 7.77 6.60
C PHE A 160 -6.72 8.65 7.84
N ASP A 161 -6.54 8.03 9.01
CA ASP A 161 -6.00 8.73 10.18
C ASP A 161 -4.49 8.86 10.00
N VAL A 162 -4.01 10.10 9.94
CA VAL A 162 -2.61 10.45 9.70
C VAL A 162 -2.14 11.46 10.74
N GLU A 163 -0.98 11.22 11.35
CA GLU A 163 -0.40 12.10 12.34
C GLU A 163 1.09 12.36 12.08
N VAL A 164 1.56 13.55 12.47
CA VAL A 164 2.99 13.88 12.51
C VAL A 164 3.46 13.90 13.95
N CYS A 165 4.22 12.88 14.35
CA CYS A 165 4.77 12.74 15.69
C CYS A 165 6.10 13.48 15.81
N LYS A 166 6.13 14.58 16.57
CA LYS A 166 7.36 15.35 16.83
C LYS A 166 8.03 14.88 18.11
N VAL A 167 9.24 14.34 17.98
CA VAL A 167 10.03 13.86 19.11
C VAL A 167 10.96 14.97 19.60
N SER A 168 10.94 15.25 20.91
CA SER A 168 11.81 16.22 21.56
C SER A 168 12.85 15.54 22.44
N LEU A 169 14.03 16.15 22.56
CA LEU A 169 15.04 15.69 23.51
C LEU A 169 14.63 16.10 24.92
N VAL A 170 14.45 15.11 25.80
CA VAL A 170 14.24 15.38 27.23
C VAL A 170 15.60 15.33 27.92
N SER A 171 16.05 16.45 28.49
CA SER A 171 17.22 16.44 29.38
C SER A 171 16.81 15.78 30.70
N LYS A 172 17.53 14.72 31.12
CA LYS A 172 17.39 14.19 32.47
C LYS A 172 17.82 15.28 33.45
N ARG A 173 16.88 15.83 34.23
CA ARG A 173 17.23 16.62 35.42
C ARG A 173 18.01 15.68 36.36
N ARG A 174 19.26 16.04 36.65
CA ARG A 174 20.07 15.43 37.72
C ARG A 174 19.53 15.84 39.07
#